data_AF-A0A4V2Q8N1-F1
#
_entry.id   AF-A0A4V2Q8N1-F1
#
_cell.length_a   1.000
_cell.length_b   1.000
_cell.length_c   1.000
_cell.angle_alpha   90.00
_cell.angle_beta   90.00
_cell.angle_gamma   90.00
#
_symmetry.space_group_name_H-M   'P 1'
#
loop_
_entity.id
_entity.type
_entity.pdbx_description
1 polymer ?
#
loop_
_entity_poly.entity_id
_entity_poly.type
_entity_poly.pdbx_seq_one_letter_code
_entity_poly.pdbx_strand_id
1 'polypeptide(L)'
;MKNVYDEVHTFYEEEIVLEPVLKREWVEGYLRQKAWQGADDNELRRLWNYIRYFELYLDATENDYTDCLEDMPAREYGLAIYWLTDNIQGYKKSLKAARQFFDILLDLYQYLVAKKILLNYDELELAAKEIASGKRLELFPASLMEEVEELSGPSMLVLSGEKSLSTNDPEVVGETVEHLMTKLGNYFQQREFADDFHRALFLYNGPLAIIPGEDQDDFWLGFWDYFLFDYHLLFNDLTPLAHFQNHYGSKLLPDERHILQELLSATFCVFYIDRVINGDWVECINLFTEETFRLPHPQSSYQQIKKMLFFGHVFSRENVMINYVTSIEVSSNLRRRIKDEVTRQKAIFNIQEPEGSWLDMFSRHALVIRHTINALSTMDKVNVTPFNQVDRIYPIAQENNPAPQAVMETLEHLMPEYGFSEHDVRLAKKMWHDYCQLTKVTVRKPQVWAAAVIFSYSLLNSYNVIPADNIAADLAISKAAIYSNRTKLYEKLQLQKFDPRYLNEEGFVLSLFT
;
A
#
# COMPACT_ATOMS: atom_id res chain seq x y z
N MET A 1 -32.37 -28.41 10.59
CA MET A 1 -31.96 -28.38 9.17
C MET A 1 -32.07 -26.93 8.75
N LYS A 2 -30.97 -26.27 8.35
CA LYS A 2 -31.03 -24.95 7.73
C LYS A 2 -31.77 -25.12 6.39
N ASN A 3 -32.90 -24.45 6.20
CA ASN A 3 -33.63 -24.42 4.92
C ASN A 3 -32.85 -23.54 3.92
N VAL A 4 -33.06 -23.68 2.60
CA VAL A 4 -32.45 -22.79 1.59
C VAL A 4 -32.64 -21.30 1.92
N TYR A 5 -33.75 -20.90 2.53
CA TYR A 5 -33.97 -19.49 2.93
C TYR A 5 -33.04 -19.04 4.06
N ASP A 6 -32.62 -19.94 4.95
CA ASP A 6 -31.63 -19.63 5.98
C ASP A 6 -30.24 -19.43 5.34
N GLU A 7 -29.93 -20.18 4.27
CA GLU A 7 -28.68 -20.04 3.50
C GLU A 7 -28.65 -18.72 2.73
N VAL A 8 -29.77 -18.34 2.11
CA VAL A 8 -29.93 -17.02 1.47
C VAL A 8 -29.75 -15.92 2.52
N HIS A 9 -30.46 -15.99 3.65
CA HIS A 9 -30.36 -14.96 4.68
C HIS A 9 -28.93 -14.83 5.23
N THR A 10 -28.25 -15.94 5.51
CA THR A 10 -26.86 -15.93 6.00
C THR A 10 -25.93 -15.25 4.98
N PHE A 11 -26.08 -15.56 3.69
CA PHE A 11 -25.24 -14.98 2.64
C PHE A 11 -25.35 -13.45 2.57
N TYR A 12 -26.56 -12.91 2.57
CA TYR A 12 -26.78 -11.45 2.47
C TYR A 12 -26.38 -10.67 3.74
N GLU A 13 -26.25 -11.32 4.89
CA GLU A 13 -25.86 -10.65 6.15
C GLU A 13 -24.37 -10.83 6.47
N GLU A 14 -23.73 -11.92 6.02
CA GLU A 14 -22.37 -12.30 6.43
C GLU A 14 -21.35 -12.38 5.27
N GLU A 15 -21.78 -12.61 4.02
CA GLU A 15 -20.87 -12.86 2.89
C GLU A 15 -20.81 -11.72 1.85
N ILE A 16 -21.81 -10.84 1.79
CA ILE A 16 -21.81 -9.69 0.86
C ILE A 16 -21.25 -8.45 1.56
N VAL A 17 -20.28 -7.78 0.94
CA VAL A 17 -19.60 -6.60 1.51
C VAL A 17 -20.18 -5.29 0.97
N LEU A 18 -20.65 -5.27 -0.29
CA LEU A 18 -21.23 -4.11 -0.98
C LEU A 18 -22.77 -4.16 -1.05
N GLU A 19 -23.40 -3.15 -1.68
CA GLU A 19 -24.84 -3.20 -1.95
C GLU A 19 -25.13 -4.29 -3.01
N PRO A 20 -26.00 -5.28 -2.72
CA PRO A 20 -26.20 -6.42 -3.62
C PRO A 20 -26.98 -6.03 -4.87
N VAL A 21 -26.45 -6.39 -6.04
CA VAL A 21 -27.09 -6.20 -7.34
C VAL A 21 -28.40 -6.99 -7.42
N LEU A 22 -28.41 -8.25 -6.97
CA LEU A 22 -29.66 -9.01 -6.81
C LEU A 22 -30.17 -8.84 -5.39
N LYS A 23 -31.26 -8.07 -5.21
CA LYS A 23 -31.84 -7.88 -3.87
C LYS A 23 -32.34 -9.20 -3.29
N ARG A 24 -32.11 -9.40 -1.98
CA ARG A 24 -32.55 -10.60 -1.24
C ARG A 24 -34.02 -10.95 -1.49
N GLU A 25 -34.89 -9.95 -1.49
CA GLU A 25 -36.33 -10.12 -1.72
C GLU A 25 -36.67 -10.68 -3.11
N TRP A 26 -35.87 -10.39 -4.12
CA TRP A 26 -36.04 -10.89 -5.49
C TRP A 26 -35.69 -12.37 -5.56
N VAL A 27 -34.56 -12.76 -4.97
CA VAL A 27 -34.10 -14.15 -4.89
C VAL A 27 -35.06 -14.99 -4.05
N GLU A 28 -35.45 -14.53 -2.87
CA GLU A 28 -36.43 -15.24 -2.03
C GLU A 28 -37.79 -15.39 -2.74
N GLY A 29 -38.23 -14.34 -3.43
CA GLY A 29 -39.46 -14.35 -4.22
C GLY A 29 -39.43 -15.39 -5.34
N TYR A 30 -38.31 -15.47 -6.05
CA TYR A 30 -38.06 -16.47 -7.08
C TYR A 30 -38.09 -17.89 -6.52
N LEU A 31 -37.33 -18.15 -5.45
CA LEU A 31 -37.27 -19.48 -4.81
C LEU A 31 -38.63 -19.91 -4.25
N ARG A 32 -39.43 -19.00 -3.68
CA ARG A 32 -40.81 -19.30 -3.23
C ARG A 32 -41.71 -19.69 -4.39
N GLN A 33 -41.60 -19.03 -5.55
CA GLN A 33 -42.38 -19.40 -6.72
C GLN A 33 -42.00 -20.80 -7.22
N LYS A 34 -40.70 -21.13 -7.23
CA LYS A 34 -40.22 -22.48 -7.61
C LYS A 34 -40.71 -23.54 -6.63
N ALA A 35 -40.69 -23.24 -5.32
CA ALA A 35 -41.28 -24.10 -4.31
C ALA A 35 -42.79 -24.33 -4.54
N TRP A 36 -43.54 -23.28 -4.90
CA TRP A 36 -44.97 -23.39 -5.23
C TRP A 36 -45.25 -24.17 -6.52
N GLN A 37 -44.31 -24.18 -7.46
CA GLN A 37 -44.35 -25.00 -8.68
C GLN A 37 -43.96 -26.47 -8.42
N GLY A 38 -43.61 -26.82 -7.17
CA GLY A 38 -43.33 -28.19 -6.74
C GLY A 38 -41.85 -28.54 -6.60
N ALA A 39 -40.93 -27.57 -6.65
CA ALA A 39 -39.51 -27.82 -6.44
C ALA A 39 -39.21 -28.25 -5.00
N ASP A 40 -38.36 -29.27 -4.84
CA ASP A 40 -37.94 -29.75 -3.52
C ASP A 40 -36.77 -28.94 -2.93
N ASP A 41 -36.44 -29.15 -1.65
CA ASP A 41 -35.38 -28.37 -0.96
C ASP A 41 -34.00 -28.54 -1.63
N ASN A 42 -33.70 -29.71 -2.23
CA ASN A 42 -32.43 -29.94 -2.91
C ASN A 42 -32.37 -29.17 -4.24
N GLU A 43 -33.48 -29.12 -4.96
CA GLU A 43 -33.62 -28.33 -6.18
C GLU A 43 -33.50 -26.84 -5.87
N LEU A 44 -34.14 -26.36 -4.81
CA LEU A 44 -34.05 -24.96 -4.38
C LEU A 44 -32.62 -24.57 -3.99
N ARG A 45 -31.91 -25.40 -3.22
CA ARG A 45 -30.48 -25.18 -2.90
C ARG A 45 -29.61 -25.16 -4.14
N ARG A 46 -29.89 -26.02 -5.12
CA ARG A 46 -29.16 -26.03 -6.39
C ARG A 46 -29.38 -24.72 -7.16
N LEU A 47 -30.62 -24.25 -7.26
CA LEU A 47 -30.92 -22.94 -7.88
C LEU A 47 -30.19 -21.82 -7.14
N TRP A 48 -30.28 -21.80 -5.81
CA TRP A 48 -29.61 -20.81 -4.97
C TRP A 48 -28.09 -20.80 -5.19
N ASN A 49 -27.42 -21.94 -5.23
CA ASN A 49 -25.97 -22.00 -5.42
C ASN A 49 -25.49 -21.30 -6.71
N TYR A 50 -26.22 -21.46 -7.82
CA TYR A 50 -25.85 -20.79 -9.07
C TYR A 50 -26.16 -19.28 -9.06
N ILE A 51 -27.23 -18.87 -8.36
CA ILE A 51 -27.52 -17.44 -8.14
C ILE A 51 -26.45 -16.82 -7.25
N ARG A 52 -26.07 -17.50 -6.16
CA ARG A 52 -24.98 -17.10 -5.27
C ARG A 52 -23.66 -16.96 -6.02
N TYR A 53 -23.34 -17.88 -6.92
CA TYR A 53 -22.15 -17.79 -7.76
C TYR A 53 -22.16 -16.55 -8.66
N PHE A 54 -23.32 -16.22 -9.23
CA PHE A 54 -23.46 -15.02 -10.03
C PHE A 54 -23.34 -13.76 -9.16
N GLU A 55 -23.97 -13.73 -7.98
CA GLU A 55 -23.86 -12.59 -7.06
C GLU A 55 -22.44 -12.38 -6.56
N LEU A 56 -21.71 -13.46 -6.27
CA LEU A 56 -20.28 -13.38 -5.91
C LEU A 56 -19.41 -12.84 -7.06
N TYR A 57 -19.78 -13.12 -8.32
CA TYR A 57 -19.13 -12.50 -9.47
C TYR A 57 -19.47 -11.01 -9.56
N LEU A 58 -20.74 -10.65 -9.33
CA LEU A 58 -21.19 -9.25 -9.36
C LEU A 58 -20.58 -8.40 -8.23
N ASP A 59 -20.31 -8.98 -7.06
CA ASP A 59 -19.56 -8.33 -5.97
C ASP A 59 -18.06 -8.21 -6.28
N ALA A 60 -17.52 -9.09 -7.14
CA ALA A 60 -16.10 -9.13 -7.51
C ALA A 60 -15.74 -8.34 -8.78
N THR A 61 -16.74 -7.97 -9.59
CA THR A 61 -16.53 -7.18 -10.82
C THR A 61 -16.49 -5.69 -10.50
N GLU A 62 -15.74 -4.91 -11.27
CA GLU A 62 -15.62 -3.46 -11.07
C GLU A 62 -16.81 -2.67 -11.63
N ASN A 63 -17.62 -3.32 -12.48
CA ASN A 63 -18.79 -2.73 -13.09
C ASN A 63 -19.99 -2.77 -12.13
N ASP A 64 -20.54 -1.61 -11.77
CA ASP A 64 -21.76 -1.53 -10.98
C ASP A 64 -22.99 -1.81 -11.85
N TYR A 65 -23.65 -2.94 -11.59
CA TYR A 65 -24.88 -3.36 -12.28
C TYR A 65 -26.13 -3.20 -11.42
N THR A 66 -26.05 -2.50 -10.27
CA THR A 66 -27.15 -2.41 -9.29
C THR A 66 -28.45 -1.87 -9.88
N ASP A 67 -28.35 -0.88 -10.79
CA ASP A 67 -29.49 -0.23 -11.44
C ASP A 67 -29.63 -0.56 -12.93
N CYS A 68 -28.76 -1.39 -13.51
CA CYS A 68 -28.69 -1.66 -14.95
C CYS A 68 -28.36 -3.12 -15.30
N LEU A 69 -28.83 -4.07 -14.48
CA LEU A 69 -28.56 -5.49 -14.66
C LEU A 69 -29.06 -6.04 -16.01
N GLU A 70 -30.11 -5.46 -16.59
CA GLU A 70 -30.60 -5.80 -17.94
C GLU A 70 -29.65 -5.39 -19.06
N ASP A 71 -28.80 -4.39 -18.84
CA ASP A 71 -27.87 -3.83 -19.83
C ASP A 71 -26.46 -4.46 -19.72
N MET A 72 -26.29 -5.46 -18.85
CA MET A 72 -25.05 -6.21 -18.68
C MET A 72 -24.66 -6.87 -20.01
N PRO A 73 -23.54 -6.48 -20.65
CA PRO A 73 -23.19 -6.96 -21.99
C PRO A 73 -23.03 -8.49 -22.06
N ALA A 74 -23.42 -9.12 -23.17
CA ALA A 74 -23.37 -10.57 -23.34
C ALA A 74 -21.98 -11.19 -23.05
N ARG A 75 -20.90 -10.46 -23.34
CA ARG A 75 -19.51 -10.88 -23.06
C ARG A 75 -19.22 -11.05 -21.57
N GLU A 76 -19.88 -10.29 -20.71
CA GLU A 76 -19.66 -10.31 -19.25
C GLU A 76 -20.09 -11.64 -18.64
N TYR A 77 -21.09 -12.31 -19.20
CA TYR A 77 -21.45 -13.66 -18.76
C TYR A 77 -20.38 -14.71 -19.09
N GLY A 78 -19.59 -14.47 -20.14
CA GLY A 78 -18.38 -15.25 -20.45
C GLY A 78 -17.30 -15.07 -19.39
N LEU A 79 -17.08 -13.82 -18.96
CA LEU A 79 -16.19 -13.47 -17.85
C LEU A 79 -16.68 -14.07 -16.52
N ALA A 80 -17.98 -14.05 -16.26
CA ALA A 80 -18.57 -14.69 -15.08
C ALA A 80 -18.23 -16.18 -15.01
N ILE A 81 -18.46 -16.94 -16.08
CA ILE A 81 -18.13 -18.38 -16.11
C ILE A 81 -16.62 -18.62 -16.01
N TYR A 82 -15.81 -17.74 -16.59
CA TYR A 82 -14.36 -17.79 -16.45
C TYR A 82 -13.94 -17.60 -14.99
N TRP A 83 -14.41 -16.53 -14.35
CA TRP A 83 -14.16 -16.20 -12.95
C TRP A 83 -14.59 -17.33 -12.00
N LEU A 84 -15.74 -17.95 -12.24
CA LEU A 84 -16.23 -19.08 -11.46
C LEU A 84 -15.29 -20.30 -11.51
N THR A 85 -14.59 -20.50 -12.62
CA THR A 85 -13.64 -21.61 -12.76
C THR A 85 -12.45 -21.47 -11.82
N ASP A 86 -12.00 -20.23 -11.59
CA ASP A 86 -10.78 -19.95 -10.83
C ASP A 86 -11.08 -19.67 -9.35
N ASN A 87 -12.28 -19.19 -9.02
CA ASN A 87 -12.63 -18.72 -7.67
C ASN A 87 -13.59 -19.63 -6.90
N ILE A 88 -14.36 -20.50 -7.58
CA ILE A 88 -15.32 -21.40 -6.90
C ILE A 88 -14.78 -22.82 -6.84
N GLN A 89 -14.46 -23.27 -5.63
CA GLN A 89 -13.94 -24.60 -5.38
C GLN A 89 -14.93 -25.69 -5.86
N GLY A 90 -14.51 -26.47 -6.84
CA GLY A 90 -15.30 -27.58 -7.39
C GLY A 90 -16.15 -27.23 -8.61
N TYR A 91 -16.21 -25.96 -9.02
CA TYR A 91 -16.78 -25.58 -10.31
C TYR A 91 -15.87 -26.07 -11.44
N LYS A 92 -16.43 -26.75 -12.43
CA LYS A 92 -15.67 -27.30 -13.57
C LYS A 92 -16.05 -26.56 -14.84
N LYS A 93 -15.06 -25.96 -15.50
CA LYS A 93 -15.18 -25.41 -16.86
C LYS A 93 -15.64 -26.49 -17.84
N SER A 94 -16.95 -26.56 -18.04
CA SER A 94 -17.60 -27.58 -18.86
C SER A 94 -18.87 -27.02 -19.48
N LEU A 95 -19.17 -27.45 -20.71
CA LEU A 95 -20.37 -27.04 -21.43
C LEU A 95 -21.65 -27.34 -20.62
N LYS A 96 -21.66 -28.44 -19.86
CA LYS A 96 -22.80 -28.81 -19.01
C LYS A 96 -22.99 -27.83 -17.86
N ALA A 97 -21.92 -27.41 -17.19
CA ALA A 97 -21.99 -26.44 -16.09
C ALA A 97 -22.39 -25.05 -16.59
N ALA A 98 -21.83 -24.60 -17.73
CA ALA A 98 -22.18 -23.33 -18.36
C ALA A 98 -23.66 -23.29 -18.77
N ARG A 99 -24.19 -24.35 -19.38
CA ARG A 99 -25.62 -24.45 -19.72
C ARG A 99 -26.50 -24.37 -18.46
N GLN A 100 -26.14 -25.10 -17.42
CA GLN A 100 -26.87 -25.04 -16.15
C GLN A 100 -26.87 -23.64 -15.53
N PHE A 101 -25.74 -22.93 -15.62
CA PHE A 101 -25.64 -21.54 -15.18
C PHE A 101 -26.59 -20.62 -15.97
N PHE A 102 -26.52 -20.66 -17.31
CA PHE A 102 -27.41 -19.86 -18.16
C PHE A 102 -28.89 -20.23 -18.00
N ASP A 103 -29.24 -21.52 -17.93
CA ASP A 103 -30.62 -21.97 -17.76
C ASP A 103 -31.25 -21.40 -16.47
N ILE A 104 -30.48 -21.35 -15.38
CA ILE A 104 -30.95 -20.82 -14.09
C ILE A 104 -31.06 -19.31 -14.12
N LEU A 105 -30.10 -18.60 -14.71
CA LEU A 105 -30.16 -17.15 -14.83
C LEU A 105 -31.28 -16.70 -15.76
N LEU A 106 -31.50 -17.38 -16.90
CA LEU A 106 -32.61 -17.07 -17.80
C LEU A 106 -33.97 -17.22 -17.10
N ASP A 107 -34.14 -18.29 -16.32
CA ASP A 107 -35.37 -18.53 -15.55
C ASP A 107 -35.56 -17.47 -14.44
N LEU A 108 -34.47 -17.03 -13.80
CA LEU A 108 -34.50 -15.91 -12.85
C LEU A 108 -34.86 -14.58 -13.53
N TYR A 109 -34.20 -14.21 -14.64
CA TYR A 109 -34.46 -12.95 -15.34
C TYR A 109 -35.88 -12.91 -15.91
N GLN A 110 -36.39 -14.03 -16.43
CA GLN A 110 -37.79 -14.15 -16.85
C GLN A 110 -38.76 -13.88 -15.70
N TYR A 111 -38.46 -14.38 -14.49
CA TYR A 111 -39.24 -14.05 -13.30
C TYR A 111 -39.19 -12.55 -12.97
N LEU A 112 -38.01 -11.94 -12.99
CA LEU A 112 -37.82 -10.52 -12.67
C LEU A 112 -38.53 -9.60 -13.68
N VAL A 113 -38.46 -9.91 -14.98
CA VAL A 113 -39.22 -9.20 -16.03
C VAL A 113 -40.73 -9.37 -15.84
N ALA A 114 -41.20 -10.58 -15.51
CA ALA A 114 -42.63 -10.79 -15.23
C ALA A 114 -43.14 -10.00 -14.01
N LYS A 115 -42.24 -9.68 -13.08
CA LYS A 115 -42.49 -8.81 -11.92
C LYS A 115 -42.27 -7.32 -12.21
N LYS A 116 -41.85 -6.95 -13.42
CA LYS A 116 -41.48 -5.59 -13.83
C LYS A 116 -40.32 -5.00 -13.00
N ILE A 117 -39.43 -5.87 -12.54
CA ILE A 117 -38.19 -5.49 -11.85
C ILE A 117 -37.12 -5.16 -12.88
N LEU A 118 -36.95 -6.02 -13.89
CA LEU A 118 -36.09 -5.78 -15.05
C LEU A 118 -36.92 -5.43 -16.29
N LEU A 119 -36.32 -4.69 -17.23
CA LEU A 119 -36.97 -4.35 -18.50
C LEU A 119 -36.92 -5.50 -19.52
N ASN A 120 -35.77 -6.15 -19.68
CA ASN A 120 -35.53 -7.24 -20.64
C ASN A 120 -34.41 -8.18 -20.14
N TYR A 121 -34.02 -9.15 -20.97
CA TYR A 121 -32.88 -10.04 -20.72
C TYR A 121 -32.17 -10.43 -22.03
N ASP A 122 -32.18 -9.53 -23.01
CA ASP A 122 -31.78 -9.83 -24.39
C ASP A 122 -30.28 -10.18 -24.47
N GLU A 123 -29.44 -9.46 -23.72
CA GLU A 123 -28.00 -9.72 -23.62
C GLU A 123 -27.68 -11.08 -22.98
N LEU A 124 -28.46 -11.50 -21.99
CA LEU A 124 -28.32 -12.82 -21.37
C LEU A 124 -28.71 -13.94 -22.35
N GLU A 125 -29.77 -13.74 -23.16
CA GLU A 125 -30.16 -14.71 -24.19
C GLU A 125 -29.10 -14.80 -25.29
N LEU A 126 -28.56 -13.66 -25.71
CA LEU A 126 -27.45 -13.59 -26.67
C LEU A 126 -26.21 -14.33 -26.13
N ALA A 127 -25.83 -14.08 -24.87
CA ALA A 127 -24.73 -14.76 -24.21
C ALA A 127 -24.94 -16.28 -24.15
N ALA A 128 -26.11 -16.74 -23.70
CA ALA A 128 -26.42 -18.17 -23.61
C ALA A 128 -26.33 -18.86 -24.99
N LYS A 129 -26.78 -18.18 -26.03
CA LYS A 129 -26.73 -18.67 -27.41
C LYS A 129 -25.30 -18.75 -27.93
N GLU A 130 -24.53 -17.68 -27.83
CA GLU A 130 -23.18 -17.64 -28.43
C GLU A 130 -22.17 -18.46 -27.61
N ILE A 131 -22.29 -18.49 -26.28
CA ILE A 131 -21.31 -19.15 -25.39
C ILE A 131 -21.58 -20.65 -25.21
N ALA A 132 -22.86 -21.04 -25.10
CA ALA A 132 -23.24 -22.39 -24.63
C ALA A 132 -24.14 -23.20 -25.58
N SER A 133 -24.60 -22.67 -26.72
CA SER A 133 -25.45 -23.43 -27.66
C SER A 133 -24.68 -24.47 -28.50
N GLY A 134 -23.38 -24.25 -28.74
CA GLY A 134 -22.52 -25.09 -29.59
C GLY A 134 -22.17 -26.46 -29.00
N LYS A 135 -21.32 -27.21 -29.72
CA LYS A 135 -20.78 -28.51 -29.25
C LYS A 135 -19.59 -28.35 -28.29
N ARG A 136 -19.00 -27.16 -28.24
CA ARG A 136 -17.89 -26.78 -27.37
C ARG A 136 -18.26 -25.51 -26.64
N LEU A 137 -17.73 -25.35 -25.44
CA LEU A 137 -17.88 -24.13 -24.65
C LEU A 137 -16.91 -23.09 -25.19
N GLU A 138 -17.43 -21.95 -25.64
CA GLU A 138 -16.65 -20.83 -26.16
C GLU A 138 -16.98 -19.59 -25.34
N LEU A 139 -16.15 -19.25 -24.35
CA LEU A 139 -16.46 -18.16 -23.42
C LEU A 139 -16.38 -16.77 -24.07
N PHE A 140 -15.60 -16.64 -25.14
CA PHE A 140 -15.35 -15.38 -25.84
C PHE A 140 -15.47 -15.59 -27.35
N PRO A 141 -16.70 -15.81 -27.86
CA PRO A 141 -16.92 -15.98 -29.29
C PRO A 141 -16.73 -14.64 -30.01
N ALA A 142 -16.12 -14.68 -31.18
CA ALA A 142 -15.84 -13.47 -31.98
C ALA A 142 -17.10 -12.68 -32.37
N SER A 143 -18.28 -13.32 -32.38
CA SER A 143 -19.58 -12.69 -32.60
C SER A 143 -20.01 -11.73 -31.49
N LEU A 144 -19.46 -11.88 -30.28
CA LEU A 144 -19.68 -10.96 -29.16
C LEU A 144 -18.57 -9.89 -29.05
N MET A 145 -17.67 -9.85 -30.03
CA MET A 145 -16.60 -8.85 -30.15
C MET A 145 -16.93 -7.95 -31.35
N GLU A 146 -17.68 -6.87 -31.14
CA GLU A 146 -18.01 -5.92 -32.21
C GLU A 146 -16.79 -5.06 -32.60
N GLU A 147 -16.51 -4.99 -33.91
CA GLU A 147 -15.59 -4.01 -34.52
C GLU A 147 -16.05 -2.58 -34.20
N VAL A 148 -15.31 -1.87 -33.35
CA VAL A 148 -15.56 -0.44 -33.09
C VAL A 148 -14.86 0.40 -34.17
N GLU A 149 -15.56 0.67 -35.28
CA GLU A 149 -15.23 1.76 -36.20
C GLU A 149 -15.75 3.10 -35.62
N GLU A 150 -14.82 4.05 -35.46
CA GLU A 150 -14.98 5.51 -35.39
C GLU A 150 -16.23 6.06 -34.66
N LEU A 151 -16.10 6.32 -33.35
CA LEU A 151 -16.52 7.56 -32.67
C LEU A 151 -16.28 7.41 -31.14
N SER A 152 -15.10 7.85 -30.69
CA SER A 152 -14.75 8.09 -29.26
C SER A 152 -14.62 6.85 -28.35
N GLY A 153 -13.44 6.65 -27.74
CA GLY A 153 -13.26 5.76 -26.57
C GLY A 153 -12.99 4.28 -26.89
N PRO A 154 -12.58 3.48 -25.88
CA PRO A 154 -11.40 2.60 -25.92
C PRO A 154 -11.68 1.11 -26.22
N SER A 155 -10.58 0.38 -26.40
CA SER A 155 -10.42 -1.08 -26.22
C SER A 155 -10.79 -2.01 -27.39
N MET A 156 -9.76 -2.59 -28.01
CA MET A 156 -9.77 -4.02 -28.39
C MET A 156 -8.35 -4.53 -28.67
N LEU A 157 -7.72 -5.21 -27.70
CA LEU A 157 -6.53 -6.03 -27.94
C LEU A 157 -6.94 -7.45 -28.30
N VAL A 158 -6.79 -7.76 -29.59
CA VAL A 158 -6.90 -9.11 -30.17
C VAL A 158 -5.78 -10.00 -29.60
N LEU A 159 -6.16 -11.01 -28.81
CA LEU A 159 -5.26 -12.09 -28.42
C LEU A 159 -5.04 -13.05 -29.59
N SER A 160 -3.88 -12.93 -30.23
CA SER A 160 -3.32 -14.03 -31.01
C SER A 160 -1.85 -14.24 -30.66
N GLY A 161 -1.57 -15.43 -30.09
CA GLY A 161 -0.31 -16.16 -30.19
C GLY A 161 0.90 -15.56 -29.48
N GLU A 162 1.40 -16.29 -28.48
CA GLU A 162 2.81 -16.37 -28.06
C GLU A 162 3.73 -15.29 -28.65
N LYS A 163 3.57 -14.06 -28.17
CA LYS A 163 4.58 -13.02 -28.23
C LYS A 163 4.70 -12.52 -26.80
N SER A 164 5.92 -12.59 -26.28
CA SER A 164 6.40 -11.67 -25.25
C SER A 164 5.72 -10.32 -25.49
N LEU A 165 4.87 -9.88 -24.56
CA LEU A 165 4.22 -8.58 -24.64
C LEU A 165 5.30 -7.56 -24.94
N SER A 166 5.25 -6.95 -26.12
CA SER A 166 5.99 -5.72 -26.34
C SER A 166 5.33 -4.69 -25.46
N THR A 167 6.09 -4.22 -24.47
CA THR A 167 5.83 -3.15 -23.52
C THR A 167 5.65 -1.77 -24.21
N ASN A 168 4.89 -1.71 -25.30
CA ASN A 168 4.84 -0.59 -26.23
C ASN A 168 3.45 0.04 -26.39
N ASP A 169 2.41 -0.45 -25.70
CA ASP A 169 1.10 0.20 -25.71
C ASP A 169 0.82 0.89 -24.35
N PRO A 170 1.01 2.22 -24.26
CA PRO A 170 0.97 2.96 -23.00
C PRO A 170 -0.41 2.98 -22.32
N GLU A 171 -1.51 2.82 -23.08
CA GLU A 171 -2.87 2.82 -22.52
C GLU A 171 -3.15 1.56 -21.69
N VAL A 172 -2.73 0.39 -22.17
CA VAL A 172 -2.92 -0.91 -21.50
C VAL A 172 -2.11 -1.02 -20.21
N VAL A 173 -0.90 -0.44 -20.22
CA VAL A 173 -0.10 -0.37 -19.00
C VAL A 173 -0.73 0.61 -18.01
N GLY A 174 -1.33 1.71 -18.48
CA GLY A 174 -2.08 2.66 -17.65
C GLY A 174 -3.25 2.01 -16.90
N GLU A 175 -4.12 1.30 -17.62
CA GLU A 175 -5.26 0.59 -17.01
C GLU A 175 -4.82 -0.48 -16.00
N THR A 176 -3.77 -1.24 -16.32
CA THR A 176 -3.27 -2.28 -15.40
C THR A 176 -2.62 -1.67 -14.15
N VAL A 177 -1.96 -0.51 -14.27
CA VAL A 177 -1.44 0.26 -13.12
C VAL A 177 -2.60 0.75 -12.26
N GLU A 178 -3.64 1.33 -12.85
CA GLU A 178 -4.80 1.84 -12.11
C GLU A 178 -5.51 0.74 -11.32
N HIS A 179 -5.75 -0.42 -11.95
CA HIS A 179 -6.34 -1.58 -11.30
C HIS A 179 -5.50 -2.10 -10.12
N LEU A 180 -4.16 -2.17 -10.30
CA LEU A 180 -3.25 -2.55 -9.22
C LEU A 180 -3.26 -1.54 -8.07
N MET A 181 -3.30 -0.23 -8.38
CA MET A 181 -3.35 0.83 -7.39
C MET A 181 -4.66 0.80 -6.58
N THR A 182 -5.80 0.51 -7.22
CA THR A 182 -7.09 0.30 -6.53
C THR A 182 -7.03 -0.90 -5.58
N LYS A 183 -6.44 -2.03 -6.00
CA LYS A 183 -6.24 -3.19 -5.13
C LYS A 183 -5.34 -2.89 -3.94
N LEU A 184 -4.26 -2.15 -4.15
CA LEU A 184 -3.37 -1.69 -3.08
C LEU A 184 -4.12 -0.78 -2.09
N GLY A 185 -4.88 0.18 -2.60
CA GLY A 185 -5.72 1.07 -1.79
C GLY A 185 -6.69 0.29 -0.90
N ASN A 186 -7.49 -0.60 -1.50
CA ASN A 186 -8.47 -1.43 -0.78
C ASN A 186 -7.83 -2.36 0.25
N TYR A 187 -6.63 -2.88 -0.05
CA TYR A 187 -5.89 -3.74 0.88
C TYR A 187 -5.45 -2.97 2.14
N PHE A 188 -4.87 -1.78 1.99
CA PHE A 188 -4.35 -1.00 3.11
C PHE A 188 -5.41 -0.16 3.85
N GLN A 189 -6.64 -0.07 3.33
CA GLN A 189 -7.78 0.50 4.05
C GLN A 189 -8.42 -0.45 5.07
N GLN A 190 -7.95 -1.70 5.15
CA GLN A 190 -8.43 -2.66 6.15
C GLN A 190 -8.07 -2.23 7.57
N ARG A 191 -8.90 -2.63 8.55
CA ARG A 191 -8.75 -2.23 9.97
C ARG A 191 -7.39 -2.60 10.57
N GLU A 192 -6.75 -3.65 10.08
CA GLU A 192 -5.43 -4.10 10.57
C GLU A 192 -4.30 -3.11 10.27
N PHE A 193 -4.45 -2.24 9.26
CA PHE A 193 -3.48 -1.21 8.89
C PHE A 193 -3.85 0.19 9.39
N ALA A 194 -4.89 0.33 10.21
CA ALA A 194 -5.36 1.64 10.66
C ALA A 194 -4.28 2.43 11.43
N ASP A 195 -3.52 1.76 12.30
CA ASP A 195 -2.43 2.39 13.06
C ASP A 195 -1.27 2.79 12.14
N ASP A 196 -0.95 1.96 11.15
CA ASP A 196 0.04 2.26 10.12
C ASP A 196 -0.36 3.48 9.28
N PHE A 197 -1.62 3.53 8.84
CA PHE A 197 -2.14 4.65 8.05
C PHE A 197 -2.14 5.95 8.85
N HIS A 198 -2.59 5.92 10.10
CA HIS A 198 -2.56 7.09 10.99
C HIS A 198 -1.13 7.58 11.25
N ARG A 199 -0.18 6.67 11.53
CA ARG A 199 1.23 7.02 11.71
C ARG A 199 1.82 7.60 10.44
N ALA A 200 1.59 6.96 9.29
CA ALA A 200 2.08 7.43 8.01
C ALA A 200 1.56 8.85 7.69
N LEU A 201 0.27 9.11 7.91
CA LEU A 201 -0.34 10.41 7.66
C LEU A 201 0.21 11.49 8.59
N PHE A 202 0.39 11.17 9.88
CA PHE A 202 1.04 12.07 10.84
C PHE A 202 2.47 12.44 10.41
N LEU A 203 3.27 11.44 10.00
CA LEU A 203 4.64 11.65 9.56
C LEU A 203 4.71 12.45 8.26
N TYR A 204 3.86 12.11 7.27
CA TYR A 204 3.86 12.76 5.96
C TYR A 204 3.49 14.24 6.05
N ASN A 205 2.45 14.55 6.81
CA ASN A 205 1.99 15.90 7.04
C ASN A 205 2.99 16.71 7.89
N GLY A 206 3.68 16.03 8.82
CA GLY A 206 4.64 16.65 9.74
C GLY A 206 3.96 17.38 10.91
N PRO A 207 4.74 17.76 11.95
CA PRO A 207 4.22 18.20 13.24
C PRO A 207 3.50 19.56 13.23
N LEU A 208 3.55 20.31 12.13
CA LEU A 208 3.05 21.70 12.05
C LEU A 208 1.94 21.91 11.02
N ALA A 209 1.59 20.88 10.24
CA ALA A 209 0.59 21.02 9.18
C ALA A 209 -0.78 20.48 9.64
N ILE A 210 -1.85 21.02 9.05
CA ILE A 210 -3.21 20.50 9.23
C ILE A 210 -3.45 19.53 8.08
N ILE A 211 -3.97 18.34 8.38
CA ILE A 211 -4.34 17.37 7.34
C ILE A 211 -5.34 18.04 6.40
N PRO A 212 -5.04 18.17 5.11
CA PRO A 212 -5.94 18.80 4.15
C PRO A 212 -7.21 17.96 3.95
N GLY A 213 -8.27 18.62 3.47
CA GLY A 213 -9.51 17.92 3.10
C GLY A 213 -9.32 17.00 1.88
N GLU A 214 -10.34 16.19 1.60
CA GLU A 214 -10.33 15.24 0.47
C GLU A 214 -10.14 15.92 -0.89
N ASP A 215 -10.48 17.21 -1.01
CA ASP A 215 -10.42 18.00 -2.25
C ASP A 215 -8.99 18.39 -2.72
N GLN A 216 -7.93 17.90 -2.06
CA GLN A 216 -6.53 18.20 -2.41
C GLN A 216 -5.82 16.98 -3.05
N ASP A 217 -6.13 16.72 -4.31
CA ASP A 217 -5.61 15.56 -5.07
C ASP A 217 -4.07 15.47 -5.05
N ASP A 218 -3.36 16.60 -5.20
CA ASP A 218 -1.88 16.62 -5.17
C ASP A 218 -1.30 16.11 -3.85
N PHE A 219 -1.96 16.41 -2.72
CA PHE A 219 -1.53 15.92 -1.42
C PHE A 219 -1.67 14.41 -1.33
N TRP A 220 -2.83 13.87 -1.75
CA TRP A 220 -3.13 12.45 -1.65
C TRP A 220 -2.27 11.61 -2.61
N LEU A 221 -2.01 12.11 -3.82
CA LEU A 221 -1.08 11.48 -4.75
C LEU A 221 0.34 11.38 -4.15
N GLY A 222 0.84 12.47 -3.57
CA GLY A 222 2.14 12.47 -2.89
C GLY A 222 2.16 11.59 -1.63
N PHE A 223 1.06 11.55 -0.89
CA PHE A 223 0.92 10.69 0.29
C PHE A 223 0.97 9.22 -0.09
N TRP A 224 0.22 8.79 -1.12
CA TRP A 224 0.23 7.39 -1.57
C TRP A 224 1.58 6.98 -2.16
N ASP A 225 2.27 7.87 -2.86
CA ASP A 225 3.65 7.65 -3.31
C ASP A 225 4.61 7.44 -2.12
N TYR A 226 4.50 8.25 -1.06
CA TYR A 226 5.27 8.02 0.16
C TYR A 226 4.86 6.71 0.87
N PHE A 227 3.55 6.50 1.07
CA PHE A 227 3.06 5.37 1.85
C PHE A 227 3.46 4.05 1.19
N LEU A 228 3.27 3.90 -0.12
CA LEU A 228 3.50 2.61 -0.78
C LEU A 228 4.99 2.25 -0.87
N PHE A 229 5.86 3.23 -1.09
CA PHE A 229 7.26 3.01 -1.43
C PHE A 229 8.24 3.27 -0.27
N ASP A 230 7.97 4.27 0.56
CA ASP A 230 8.91 4.77 1.56
C ASP A 230 8.50 4.43 3.01
N TYR A 231 7.20 4.30 3.30
CA TYR A 231 6.73 3.94 4.64
C TYR A 231 7.11 2.51 4.99
N HIS A 232 7.33 2.24 6.29
CA HIS A 232 7.61 0.92 6.81
C HIS A 232 6.55 0.52 7.82
N LEU A 233 5.93 -0.64 7.59
CA LEU A 233 4.88 -1.17 8.46
C LEU A 233 5.40 -1.43 9.88
N LEU A 234 4.57 -1.11 10.87
CA LEU A 234 4.92 -1.26 12.29
C LEU A 234 5.32 -2.69 12.64
N PHE A 235 4.61 -3.68 12.12
CA PHE A 235 4.74 -5.08 12.53
C PHE A 235 5.98 -5.81 11.99
N ASN A 236 6.38 -5.56 10.74
CA ASN A 236 7.42 -6.33 10.04
C ASN A 236 8.50 -5.49 9.36
N ASP A 237 8.43 -4.16 9.50
CA ASP A 237 9.36 -3.21 8.91
C ASP A 237 9.55 -3.35 7.38
N LEU A 238 8.55 -3.91 6.68
CA LEU A 238 8.51 -3.96 5.23
C LEU A 238 7.79 -2.72 4.68
N THR A 239 8.14 -2.34 3.46
CA THR A 239 7.31 -1.38 2.71
C THR A 239 5.95 -1.99 2.39
N PRO A 240 4.86 -1.20 2.30
CA PRO A 240 3.55 -1.71 1.90
C PRO A 240 3.58 -2.50 0.60
N LEU A 241 4.31 -2.07 -0.43
CA LEU A 241 4.45 -2.85 -1.67
C LEU A 241 5.11 -4.21 -1.43
N ALA A 242 6.18 -4.28 -0.64
CA ALA A 242 6.87 -5.55 -0.35
C ALA A 242 5.98 -6.49 0.47
N HIS A 243 5.24 -5.95 1.44
CA HIS A 243 4.26 -6.71 2.21
C HIS A 243 3.13 -7.24 1.32
N PHE A 244 2.55 -6.39 0.47
CA PHE A 244 1.50 -6.79 -0.46
C PHE A 244 1.95 -7.88 -1.42
N GLN A 245 3.17 -7.78 -1.97
CA GLN A 245 3.76 -8.83 -2.80
C GLN A 245 3.89 -10.18 -2.07
N ASN A 246 4.28 -10.16 -0.80
CA ASN A 246 4.47 -11.37 0.00
C ASN A 246 3.15 -12.07 0.38
N HIS A 247 2.09 -11.30 0.62
CA HIS A 247 0.81 -11.82 1.14
C HIS A 247 -0.30 -11.95 0.09
N TYR A 248 -0.28 -11.10 -0.94
CA TYR A 248 -1.31 -11.01 -1.97
C TYR A 248 -0.77 -11.20 -3.39
N GLY A 249 0.54 -11.09 -3.61
CA GLY A 249 1.15 -11.14 -4.95
C GLY A 249 0.83 -12.42 -5.75
N SER A 250 0.57 -13.56 -5.10
CA SER A 250 0.18 -14.80 -5.79
C SER A 250 -1.27 -14.82 -6.30
N LYS A 251 -2.10 -13.84 -5.91
CA LYS A 251 -3.50 -13.67 -6.35
C LYS A 251 -3.64 -12.69 -7.51
N LEU A 252 -2.59 -11.90 -7.77
CA LEU A 252 -2.55 -10.95 -8.88
C LEU A 252 -2.46 -11.66 -10.23
N LEU A 253 -2.96 -11.01 -11.28
CA LEU A 253 -2.79 -11.42 -12.67
C LEU A 253 -1.30 -11.33 -13.07
N PRO A 254 -0.86 -12.06 -14.11
CA PRO A 254 0.53 -12.03 -14.56
C PRO A 254 1.07 -10.62 -14.85
N ASP A 255 0.25 -9.77 -15.48
CA ASP A 255 0.64 -8.41 -15.87
C ASP A 255 0.74 -7.49 -14.64
N GLU A 256 -0.21 -7.60 -13.70
CA GLU A 256 -0.16 -6.91 -12.41
C GLU A 256 1.06 -7.31 -11.58
N ARG A 257 1.44 -8.59 -11.59
CA ARG A 257 2.68 -9.05 -10.93
C ARG A 257 3.90 -8.45 -11.57
N HIS A 258 3.92 -8.32 -12.89
CA HIS A 258 5.04 -7.70 -13.58
C HIS A 258 5.17 -6.22 -13.20
N ILE A 259 4.06 -5.48 -13.20
CA ILE A 259 4.04 -4.07 -12.77
C ILE A 259 4.46 -3.96 -11.31
N LEU A 260 3.93 -4.79 -10.41
CA LEU A 260 4.31 -4.79 -9.00
C LEU A 260 5.81 -5.05 -8.81
N GLN A 261 6.41 -5.95 -9.61
CA GLN A 261 7.86 -6.18 -9.59
C GLN A 261 8.65 -4.95 -10.04
N GLU A 262 8.16 -4.22 -11.05
CA GLU A 262 8.78 -2.97 -11.49
C GLU A 262 8.61 -1.89 -10.40
N LEU A 263 7.44 -1.76 -9.76
CA LEU A 263 7.21 -0.84 -8.63
C LEU A 263 8.17 -1.12 -7.46
N LEU A 264 8.40 -2.40 -7.12
CA LEU A 264 9.35 -2.82 -6.09
C LEU A 264 10.80 -2.50 -6.42
N SER A 265 11.13 -2.29 -7.70
CA SER A 265 12.46 -1.90 -8.15
C SER A 265 12.68 -0.38 -8.18
N ALA A 266 11.61 0.40 -7.95
CA ALA A 266 11.68 1.84 -7.97
C ALA A 266 12.50 2.37 -6.79
N THR A 267 13.26 3.43 -7.04
CA THR A 267 14.12 4.05 -6.03
C THR A 267 13.79 5.53 -5.89
N PHE A 268 13.73 5.99 -4.65
CA PHE A 268 13.54 7.42 -4.38
C PHE A 268 14.75 8.20 -4.91
N CYS A 269 14.49 9.18 -5.77
CA CYS A 269 15.50 9.97 -6.44
C CYS A 269 15.16 11.46 -6.33
N VAL A 270 16.20 12.29 -6.16
CA VAL A 270 16.11 13.74 -6.25
C VAL A 270 17.00 14.20 -7.40
N PHE A 271 16.42 14.86 -8.40
CA PHE A 271 17.11 15.14 -9.65
C PHE A 271 16.69 16.47 -10.28
N TYR A 272 17.49 16.94 -11.24
CA TYR A 272 17.16 18.10 -12.06
C TYR A 272 17.47 17.80 -13.53
N ILE A 273 16.82 18.53 -14.43
CA ILE A 273 17.05 18.41 -15.87
C ILE A 273 18.27 19.25 -16.25
N ASP A 274 19.29 18.61 -16.81
CA ASP A 274 20.50 19.28 -17.29
C ASP A 274 20.31 19.86 -18.69
N ARG A 275 19.81 19.02 -19.61
CA ARG A 275 19.57 19.40 -21.01
C ARG A 275 18.42 18.62 -21.64
N VAL A 276 17.81 19.26 -22.63
CA VAL A 276 16.85 18.63 -23.55
C VAL A 276 17.65 17.92 -24.63
N ILE A 277 17.41 16.63 -24.82
CA ILE A 277 18.09 15.82 -25.85
C ILE A 277 17.39 16.05 -27.19
N ASN A 278 16.08 15.87 -27.22
CA ASN A 278 15.22 16.07 -28.39
C ASN A 278 13.78 16.40 -27.93
N GLY A 279 12.80 16.39 -28.85
CA GLY A 279 11.40 16.66 -28.52
C GLY A 279 10.76 15.65 -27.57
N ASP A 280 11.35 14.47 -27.42
CA ASP A 280 10.77 13.33 -26.69
C ASP A 280 11.48 13.06 -25.36
N TRP A 281 12.74 13.47 -25.21
CA TRP A 281 13.61 13.08 -24.08
C TRP A 281 14.40 14.24 -23.48
N VAL A 282 14.55 14.17 -22.16
CA VAL A 282 15.44 15.02 -21.35
C VAL A 282 16.50 14.19 -20.64
N GLU A 283 17.67 14.79 -20.43
CA GLU A 283 18.73 14.22 -19.59
C GLU A 283 18.64 14.82 -18.18
N CYS A 284 18.56 13.93 -17.19
CA CYS A 284 18.44 14.23 -15.78
C CYS A 284 19.73 13.85 -15.06
N ILE A 285 20.04 14.60 -13.99
CA ILE A 285 21.17 14.32 -13.11
C ILE A 285 20.64 14.14 -11.68
N ASN A 286 20.97 13.00 -11.07
CA ASN A 286 20.72 12.77 -9.64
C ASN A 286 21.56 13.77 -8.82
N LEU A 287 20.91 14.52 -7.93
CA LEU A 287 21.54 15.59 -7.15
C LEU A 287 22.67 15.06 -6.24
N PHE A 288 22.55 13.82 -5.77
CA PHE A 288 23.40 13.22 -4.74
C PHE A 288 24.41 12.22 -5.29
N THR A 289 24.00 11.35 -6.21
CA THR A 289 24.90 10.35 -6.82
C THR A 289 25.63 10.87 -8.06
N GLU A 290 25.15 11.98 -8.64
CA GLU A 290 25.65 12.55 -9.90
C GLU A 290 25.47 11.64 -11.12
N GLU A 291 24.73 10.53 -10.96
CA GLU A 291 24.36 9.63 -12.05
C GLU A 291 23.39 10.31 -13.01
N THR A 292 23.61 10.05 -14.30
CA THR A 292 22.80 10.60 -15.39
C THR A 292 21.80 9.57 -15.88
N PHE A 293 20.55 9.97 -16.09
CA PHE A 293 19.51 9.11 -16.65
C PHE A 293 18.58 9.93 -17.55
N ARG A 294 17.69 9.26 -18.31
CA ARG A 294 16.80 9.91 -19.27
C ARG A 294 15.36 9.78 -18.82
N LEU A 295 14.57 10.83 -19.00
CA LEU A 295 13.12 10.81 -18.79
C LEU A 295 12.40 11.38 -20.02
N PRO A 296 11.12 11.05 -20.23
CA PRO A 296 10.29 11.69 -21.23
C PRO A 296 10.25 13.21 -21.05
N HIS A 297 10.20 13.97 -22.15
CA HIS A 297 10.18 15.43 -22.11
C HIS A 297 8.85 15.93 -21.49
N PRO A 298 8.87 16.67 -20.37
CA PRO A 298 7.65 17.26 -19.83
C PRO A 298 7.14 18.34 -20.80
N GLN A 299 5.85 18.39 -21.13
CA GLN A 299 5.28 19.34 -22.12
C GLN A 299 5.34 20.84 -21.70
N SER A 300 6.25 21.20 -20.78
CA SER A 300 6.48 22.53 -20.24
C SER A 300 7.60 23.29 -20.99
N SER A 301 7.70 24.61 -20.77
CA SER A 301 8.73 25.41 -21.42
C SER A 301 10.13 25.16 -20.84
N TYR A 302 11.16 25.09 -21.70
CA TYR A 302 12.55 24.82 -21.29
C TYR A 302 13.10 25.78 -20.22
N GLN A 303 12.67 27.05 -20.23
CA GLN A 303 13.10 28.05 -19.24
C GLN A 303 12.53 27.79 -17.84
N GLN A 304 11.34 27.21 -17.74
CA GLN A 304 10.75 26.78 -16.48
C GLN A 304 11.44 25.50 -15.98
N ILE A 305 11.63 24.54 -16.87
CA ILE A 305 12.23 23.23 -16.56
C ILE A 305 13.62 23.34 -15.92
N LYS A 306 14.46 24.28 -16.39
CA LYS A 306 15.82 24.48 -15.87
C LYS A 306 15.93 24.87 -14.39
N LYS A 307 14.85 25.42 -13.83
CA LYS A 307 14.80 25.85 -12.43
C LYS A 307 14.07 24.86 -11.55
N MET A 308 13.59 23.74 -12.11
CA MET A 308 12.87 22.74 -11.34
C MET A 308 13.83 21.76 -10.68
N LEU A 309 13.52 21.43 -9.43
CA LEU A 309 14.02 20.25 -8.75
C LEU A 309 12.87 19.26 -8.66
N PHE A 310 13.15 18.02 -9.00
CA PHE A 310 12.21 16.92 -9.00
C PHE A 310 12.58 15.92 -7.92
N PHE A 311 11.59 15.35 -7.27
CA PHE A 311 11.79 14.22 -6.37
C PHE A 311 10.60 13.27 -6.39
N GLY A 312 10.89 11.97 -6.26
CA GLY A 312 9.92 10.88 -6.37
C GLY A 312 10.60 9.58 -6.77
N HIS A 313 9.81 8.56 -7.08
CA HIS A 313 10.32 7.24 -7.43
C HIS A 313 10.63 7.10 -8.92
N VAL A 314 11.84 6.64 -9.23
CA VAL A 314 12.31 6.37 -10.60
C VAL A 314 12.70 4.90 -10.73
N PHE A 315 12.32 4.29 -11.86
CA PHE A 315 12.50 2.87 -12.18
C PHE A 315 13.84 2.65 -12.91
N SER A 316 14.53 1.54 -12.63
CA SER A 316 15.90 1.33 -13.14
C SER A 316 16.01 0.72 -14.56
N ARG A 317 14.92 0.63 -15.32
CA ARG A 317 14.91 -0.01 -16.66
C ARG A 317 14.46 0.92 -17.77
N GLU A 318 14.89 0.59 -19.00
CA GLU A 318 14.81 1.39 -20.24
C GLU A 318 13.42 1.94 -20.62
N ASN A 319 12.36 1.53 -19.90
CA ASN A 319 11.01 2.08 -19.99
C ASN A 319 10.70 2.80 -18.67
N VAL A 320 10.99 4.10 -18.63
CA VAL A 320 10.70 4.95 -17.47
C VAL A 320 9.20 5.16 -17.35
N MET A 321 8.58 4.49 -16.39
CA MET A 321 7.32 4.97 -15.83
C MET A 321 7.60 5.90 -14.65
N ILE A 322 6.72 6.86 -14.39
CA ILE A 322 6.81 7.73 -13.22
C ILE A 322 5.45 7.58 -12.54
N ASN A 323 5.43 7.15 -11.28
CA ASN A 323 4.17 7.04 -10.53
C ASN A 323 3.67 8.44 -10.13
N TYR A 324 4.46 9.14 -9.32
CA TYR A 324 4.24 10.54 -8.99
C TYR A 324 5.59 11.20 -8.73
N VAL A 325 5.85 12.33 -9.39
CA VAL A 325 7.05 13.15 -9.15
C VAL A 325 6.61 14.55 -8.78
N THR A 326 7.03 14.98 -7.59
CA THR A 326 6.85 16.35 -7.16
C THR A 326 7.89 17.23 -7.82
N SER A 327 7.47 18.40 -8.29
CA SER A 327 8.37 19.41 -8.88
C SER A 327 8.25 20.73 -8.13
N ILE A 328 9.38 21.35 -7.85
CA ILE A 328 9.45 22.66 -7.19
C ILE A 328 10.44 23.58 -7.89
N GLU A 329 10.12 24.87 -7.96
CA GLU A 329 11.06 25.86 -8.49
C GLU A 329 12.13 26.18 -7.43
N VAL A 330 13.39 25.92 -7.75
CA VAL A 330 14.53 26.22 -6.88
C VAL A 330 15.62 27.00 -7.62
N SER A 331 16.21 27.96 -6.92
CA SER A 331 17.44 28.61 -7.39
C SER A 331 18.64 27.67 -7.29
N SER A 332 19.70 27.93 -8.04
CA SER A 332 20.96 27.17 -7.95
C SER A 332 21.55 27.18 -6.53
N ASN A 333 21.41 28.30 -5.82
CA ASN A 333 21.84 28.44 -4.43
C ASN A 333 21.00 27.57 -3.48
N LEU A 334 19.67 27.57 -3.65
CA LEU A 334 18.78 26.73 -2.85
C LEU A 334 19.04 25.24 -3.12
N ARG A 335 19.23 24.84 -4.38
CA ARG A 335 19.60 23.47 -4.75
C ARG A 335 20.91 23.03 -4.10
N ARG A 336 21.94 23.88 -4.10
CA ARG A 336 23.21 23.59 -3.41
C ARG A 336 22.97 23.43 -1.90
N ARG A 337 22.16 24.30 -1.31
CA ARG A 337 21.83 24.26 0.11
C ARG A 337 21.06 22.99 0.50
N ILE A 338 20.13 22.53 -0.34
CA ILE A 338 19.45 21.23 -0.18
C ILE A 338 20.48 20.10 -0.20
N LYS A 339 21.41 20.10 -1.17
CA LYS A 339 22.49 19.10 -1.25
C LYS A 339 23.34 19.08 0.03
N ASP A 340 23.75 20.26 0.51
CA ASP A 340 24.57 20.40 1.72
C ASP A 340 23.82 19.91 2.98
N GLU A 341 22.52 20.18 3.09
CA GLU A 341 21.68 19.77 4.22
C GLU A 341 21.44 18.25 4.26
N VAL A 342 21.05 17.68 3.13
CA VAL A 342 20.82 16.22 3.04
C VAL A 342 22.14 15.45 3.18
N THR A 343 23.28 16.02 2.78
CA THR A 343 24.61 15.46 3.06
C THR A 343 24.93 15.45 4.56
N ARG A 344 24.48 16.46 5.32
CA ARG A 344 24.60 16.41 6.79
C ARG A 344 23.68 15.35 7.40
N GLN A 345 22.46 15.20 6.89
CA GLN A 345 21.55 14.13 7.31
C GLN A 345 22.14 12.75 7.02
N LYS A 346 22.83 12.58 5.89
CA LYS A 346 23.59 11.37 5.58
C LYS A 346 24.68 11.10 6.60
N ALA A 347 25.42 12.14 7.02
CA ALA A 347 26.42 12.01 8.07
C ALA A 347 25.81 11.62 9.43
N ILE A 348 24.63 12.15 9.77
CA ILE A 348 23.86 11.76 10.97
C ILE A 348 23.46 10.28 10.89
N PHE A 349 22.88 9.86 9.76
CA PHE A 349 22.52 8.46 9.49
C PHE A 349 23.74 7.53 9.60
N ASN A 350 24.90 7.96 9.10
CA ASN A 350 26.12 7.16 9.18
C ASN A 350 26.69 7.01 10.60
N ILE A 351 26.21 7.78 11.60
CA ILE A 351 26.52 7.49 13.01
C ILE A 351 25.83 6.20 13.45
N GLN A 352 24.63 5.93 12.94
CA GLN A 352 23.88 4.71 13.19
C GLN A 352 24.38 3.56 12.31
N GLU A 353 24.60 3.83 11.02
CA GLU A 353 25.00 2.88 9.97
C GLU A 353 26.28 3.35 9.25
N PRO A 354 27.49 3.09 9.80
CA PRO A 354 28.75 3.67 9.31
C PRO A 354 29.05 3.45 7.82
N GLU A 355 28.69 2.27 7.30
CA GLU A 355 28.92 1.87 5.91
C GLU A 355 27.70 2.11 5.01
N GLY A 356 26.65 2.76 5.53
CA GLY A 356 25.43 2.99 4.78
C GLY A 356 25.66 3.84 3.54
N SER A 357 25.05 3.46 2.43
CA SER A 357 25.08 4.18 1.14
C SER A 357 23.97 5.24 1.05
N TRP A 358 23.96 6.03 -0.04
CA TRP A 358 22.83 6.92 -0.34
C TRP A 358 21.52 6.15 -0.54
N LEU A 359 21.60 4.97 -1.15
CA LEU A 359 20.45 4.09 -1.33
C LEU A 359 19.88 3.67 0.02
N ASP A 360 20.72 3.25 0.96
CA ASP A 360 20.28 2.83 2.31
C ASP A 360 19.65 3.99 3.09
N MET A 361 20.17 5.20 2.92
CA MET A 361 19.58 6.39 3.55
C MET A 361 18.21 6.69 2.96
N PHE A 362 18.07 6.70 1.63
CA PHE A 362 16.80 7.02 0.98
C PHE A 362 15.77 5.93 1.20
N SER A 363 16.16 4.66 1.16
CA SER A 363 15.24 3.55 1.44
C SER A 363 14.65 3.60 2.84
N ARG A 364 15.32 4.24 3.81
CA ARG A 364 14.85 4.32 5.20
C ARG A 364 14.25 5.68 5.57
N HIS A 365 14.77 6.76 4.99
CA HIS A 365 14.51 8.12 5.44
C HIS A 365 14.12 9.08 4.30
N ALA A 366 13.65 8.58 3.15
CA ALA A 366 13.17 9.43 2.04
C ALA A 366 12.22 10.55 2.49
N LEU A 367 11.34 10.27 3.47
CA LEU A 367 10.43 11.27 4.01
C LEU A 367 11.14 12.47 4.67
N VAL A 368 12.28 12.25 5.35
CA VAL A 368 13.11 13.33 5.92
C VAL A 368 13.61 14.25 4.81
N ILE A 369 13.95 13.70 3.64
CA ILE A 369 14.40 14.47 2.49
C ILE A 369 13.24 15.29 1.91
N ARG A 370 12.04 14.70 1.77
CA ARG A 370 10.83 15.42 1.35
C ARG A 370 10.56 16.61 2.26
N HIS A 371 10.55 16.39 3.59
CA HIS A 371 10.39 17.46 4.58
C HIS A 371 11.48 18.52 4.51
N THR A 372 12.73 18.11 4.26
CA THR A 372 13.86 19.04 4.14
C THR A 372 13.72 19.94 2.93
N ILE A 373 13.37 19.37 1.79
CA ILE A 373 13.14 20.11 0.55
C ILE A 373 11.97 21.09 0.74
N ASN A 374 10.85 20.62 1.32
CA ASN A 374 9.68 21.45 1.59
C ASN A 374 9.99 22.56 2.59
N ALA A 375 10.63 22.25 3.71
CA ALA A 375 10.99 23.23 4.74
C ALA A 375 11.95 24.29 4.20
N LEU A 376 12.98 23.92 3.44
CA LEU A 376 13.92 24.89 2.86
C LEU A 376 13.30 25.76 1.76
N SER A 377 12.23 25.27 1.11
CA SER A 377 11.54 25.99 0.03
C SER A 377 10.41 26.88 0.53
N THR A 378 9.78 26.54 1.66
CA THR A 378 8.57 27.22 2.18
C THR A 378 8.80 27.94 3.50
N MET A 379 9.72 27.46 4.34
CA MET A 379 10.03 28.06 5.62
C MET A 379 11.33 28.87 5.50
N ASP A 380 11.33 30.12 5.96
CA ASP A 380 12.52 30.98 6.06
C ASP A 380 13.54 30.48 7.13
N LYS A 381 13.60 29.16 7.39
CA LYS A 381 14.58 28.54 8.29
C LYS A 381 15.95 28.56 7.63
N VAL A 382 16.98 28.98 8.36
CA VAL A 382 18.39 29.04 7.89
C VAL A 382 19.09 27.68 7.96
N ASN A 383 18.70 26.81 8.88
CA ASN A 383 19.18 25.43 8.96
C ASN A 383 18.04 24.55 9.44
N VAL A 384 17.97 23.32 8.94
CA VAL A 384 16.98 22.33 9.39
C VAL A 384 17.61 21.16 10.12
N THR A 385 18.93 20.93 10.05
CA THR A 385 19.59 19.98 10.95
C THR A 385 20.39 20.65 12.07
N PRO A 386 20.39 20.07 13.29
CA PRO A 386 21.20 20.56 14.39
C PRO A 386 22.69 20.18 14.19
N PHE A 387 23.55 21.19 14.03
CA PHE A 387 24.99 21.01 13.79
C PHE A 387 25.74 20.22 14.87
N ASN A 388 25.23 20.24 16.09
CA ASN A 388 25.91 19.66 17.26
C ASN A 388 25.93 18.13 17.27
N GLN A 389 25.20 17.45 16.36
CA GLN A 389 25.14 16.00 16.32
C GLN A 389 26.34 15.37 15.60
N VAL A 390 26.77 15.93 14.46
CA VAL A 390 27.83 15.33 13.63
C VAL A 390 29.20 15.45 14.29
N ASP A 391 29.47 16.57 14.96
CA ASP A 391 30.78 16.84 15.60
C ASP A 391 30.91 16.20 17.00
N ARG A 392 29.87 15.51 17.46
CA ARG A 392 29.82 14.95 18.81
C ARG A 392 30.61 13.65 18.90
N ILE A 393 31.41 13.54 19.96
CA ILE A 393 32.09 12.30 20.31
C ILE A 393 31.16 11.46 21.18
N TYR A 394 30.79 10.28 20.70
CA TYR A 394 29.93 9.35 21.41
C TYR A 394 30.75 8.34 22.24
N PRO A 395 30.21 7.86 23.38
CA PRO A 395 30.78 6.73 24.08
C PRO A 395 30.88 5.50 23.17
N ILE A 396 32.07 4.89 23.11
CA ILE A 396 32.35 3.73 22.25
C ILE A 396 31.94 2.45 23.00
N ALA A 397 30.93 1.74 22.49
CA ALA A 397 30.59 0.41 22.95
C ALA A 397 31.65 -0.58 22.46
N GLN A 398 32.31 -1.29 23.39
CA GLN A 398 33.24 -2.38 23.04
C GLN A 398 32.45 -3.69 23.06
N GLU A 399 32.54 -4.56 22.04
CA GLU A 399 31.80 -5.83 21.96
C GLU A 399 32.31 -6.90 22.95
N ASN A 400 32.29 -6.58 24.24
CA ASN A 400 32.98 -7.36 25.26
C ASN A 400 32.02 -8.16 26.15
N ASN A 401 30.76 -7.72 26.30
CA ASN A 401 29.79 -8.32 27.21
C ASN A 401 28.49 -8.69 26.48
N PRO A 402 28.00 -9.94 26.58
CA PRO A 402 26.67 -10.25 26.06
C PRO A 402 25.62 -9.48 26.87
N ALA A 403 24.74 -8.75 26.19
CA ALA A 403 23.63 -8.05 26.83
C ALA A 403 22.64 -9.08 27.43
N PRO A 404 22.07 -8.83 28.62
CA PRO A 404 21.11 -9.76 29.23
C PRO A 404 19.88 -10.00 28.33
N GLN A 405 19.75 -11.24 27.82
CA GLN A 405 18.72 -11.60 26.85
C GLN A 405 17.29 -11.38 27.35
N ALA A 406 17.03 -11.63 28.64
CA ALA A 406 15.71 -11.44 29.23
C ALA A 406 15.17 -10.00 29.09
N VAL A 407 16.05 -8.98 29.06
CA VAL A 407 15.63 -7.59 28.83
C VAL A 407 15.30 -7.38 27.34
N MET A 408 16.09 -7.97 26.44
CA MET A 408 15.87 -7.89 24.99
C MET A 408 14.53 -8.52 24.59
N GLU A 409 14.23 -9.72 25.11
CA GLU A 409 12.95 -10.41 24.90
C GLU A 409 11.77 -9.61 25.48
N THR A 410 11.98 -8.96 26.64
CA THR A 410 10.95 -8.09 27.22
C THR A 410 10.68 -6.87 26.34
N LEU A 411 11.71 -6.30 25.71
CA LEU A 411 11.55 -5.18 24.77
C LEU A 411 10.80 -5.61 23.51
N GLU A 412 11.12 -6.78 22.95
CA GLU A 412 10.42 -7.35 21.78
C GLU A 412 8.91 -7.48 22.00
N HIS A 413 8.52 -7.91 23.19
CA HIS A 413 7.12 -8.15 23.49
C HIS A 413 6.37 -6.84 23.83
N LEU A 414 6.96 -5.96 24.63
CA LEU A 414 6.25 -4.79 25.17
C LEU A 414 6.19 -3.61 24.20
N MET A 415 7.23 -3.36 23.41
CA MET A 415 7.29 -2.16 22.57
C MET A 415 6.16 -2.11 21.51
N PRO A 416 5.81 -3.22 20.82
CA PRO A 416 4.66 -3.21 19.90
C PRO A 416 3.33 -2.85 20.58
N GLU A 417 3.12 -3.22 21.84
CA GLU A 417 1.90 -2.86 22.60
C GLU A 417 1.78 -1.35 22.84
N TYR A 418 2.89 -0.62 22.75
CA TYR A 418 2.94 0.84 22.83
C TYR A 418 2.99 1.52 21.45
N GLY A 419 2.82 0.78 20.35
CA GLY A 419 2.80 1.31 18.99
C GLY A 419 4.18 1.58 18.38
N PHE A 420 5.24 1.02 18.95
CA PHE A 420 6.58 1.10 18.34
C PHE A 420 6.74 0.10 17.19
N SER A 421 7.46 0.52 16.15
CA SER A 421 7.76 -0.34 15.00
C SER A 421 8.80 -1.43 15.33
N GLU A 422 8.88 -2.46 14.51
CA GLU A 422 9.96 -3.45 14.62
C GLU A 422 11.36 -2.79 14.50
N HIS A 423 11.51 -1.76 13.68
CA HIS A 423 12.75 -0.99 13.63
C HIS A 423 13.06 -0.30 14.96
N ASP A 424 12.06 0.30 15.62
CA ASP A 424 12.23 0.91 16.94
C ASP A 424 12.68 -0.11 17.99
N VAL A 425 12.14 -1.33 17.94
CA VAL A 425 12.57 -2.43 18.81
C VAL A 425 14.05 -2.72 18.59
N ARG A 426 14.53 -2.78 17.34
CA ARG A 426 15.96 -2.99 17.03
C ARG A 426 16.83 -1.87 17.59
N LEU A 427 16.41 -0.62 17.47
CA LEU A 427 17.16 0.53 17.99
C LEU A 427 17.17 0.60 19.52
N ALA A 428 16.05 0.31 20.17
CA ALA A 428 15.97 0.25 21.63
C ALA A 428 16.83 -0.90 22.21
N LYS A 429 16.86 -2.05 21.53
CA LYS A 429 17.78 -3.14 21.83
C LYS A 429 19.24 -2.73 21.67
N LYS A 430 19.58 -2.01 20.60
CA LYS A 430 20.92 -1.45 20.39
C LYS A 430 21.29 -0.50 21.54
N MET A 431 20.37 0.37 21.96
CA MET A 431 20.58 1.24 23.13
C MET A 431 20.87 0.45 24.41
N TRP A 432 20.11 -0.61 24.68
CA TRP A 432 20.35 -1.47 25.82
C TRP A 432 21.70 -2.18 25.73
N HIS A 433 22.03 -2.70 24.55
CA HIS A 433 23.29 -3.37 24.27
C HIS A 433 24.49 -2.44 24.52
N ASP A 434 24.47 -1.23 23.95
CA ASP A 434 25.54 -0.26 24.11
C ASP A 434 25.74 0.14 25.57
N TYR A 435 24.64 0.27 26.33
CA TYR A 435 24.73 0.52 27.76
C TYR A 435 25.44 -0.64 28.49
N CYS A 436 25.12 -1.89 28.15
CA CYS A 436 25.78 -3.06 28.73
C CYS A 436 27.27 -3.17 28.38
N GLN A 437 27.70 -2.59 27.26
CA GLN A 437 29.13 -2.53 26.93
C GLN A 437 29.91 -1.54 27.80
N LEU A 438 29.25 -0.45 28.23
CA LEU A 438 29.87 0.60 29.04
C LEU A 438 29.81 0.33 30.55
N THR A 439 28.94 -0.58 30.98
CA THR A 439 28.79 -0.90 32.40
C THR A 439 28.39 -2.36 32.63
N LYS A 440 28.92 -2.96 33.70
CA LYS A 440 28.46 -4.26 34.17
C LYS A 440 27.10 -4.09 34.84
N VAL A 441 26.07 -4.76 34.32
CA VAL A 441 24.70 -4.66 34.83
C VAL A 441 24.26 -5.96 35.48
N THR A 442 23.69 -5.87 36.67
CA THR A 442 23.00 -6.98 37.33
C THR A 442 21.49 -6.81 37.15
N VAL A 443 20.88 -7.65 36.34
CA VAL A 443 19.42 -7.63 36.08
C VAL A 443 18.71 -8.53 37.09
N ARG A 444 17.89 -7.94 37.97
CA ARG A 444 17.02 -8.69 38.90
C ARG A 444 15.61 -8.88 38.34
N LYS A 445 15.00 -7.79 37.86
CA LYS A 445 13.67 -7.76 37.23
C LYS A 445 13.81 -7.13 35.83
N PRO A 446 13.79 -7.91 34.74
CA PRO A 446 13.99 -7.42 33.37
C PRO A 446 13.05 -6.27 32.99
N GLN A 447 11.79 -6.35 33.43
CA GLN A 447 10.75 -5.36 33.14
C GLN A 447 11.13 -3.94 33.59
N VAL A 448 11.92 -3.80 34.67
CA VAL A 448 12.34 -2.48 35.17
C VAL A 448 13.37 -1.84 34.24
N TRP A 449 14.24 -2.64 33.63
CA TRP A 449 15.20 -2.13 32.64
C TRP A 449 14.52 -1.88 31.29
N ALA A 450 13.66 -2.80 30.84
CA ALA A 450 12.87 -2.60 29.63
C ALA A 450 12.03 -1.31 29.70
N ALA A 451 11.30 -1.10 30.80
CA ALA A 451 10.53 0.14 31.02
C ALA A 451 11.40 1.41 30.97
N ALA A 452 12.60 1.36 31.54
CA ALA A 452 13.53 2.49 31.51
C ALA A 452 14.07 2.75 30.10
N VAL A 453 14.31 1.71 29.31
CA VAL A 453 14.72 1.83 27.90
C VAL A 453 13.57 2.38 27.06
N ILE A 454 12.36 1.85 27.17
CA ILE A 454 11.16 2.34 26.46
C ILE A 454 10.92 3.82 26.76
N PHE A 455 10.93 4.20 28.04
CA PHE A 455 10.75 5.58 28.44
C PHE A 455 11.90 6.50 27.98
N SER A 456 13.14 6.00 27.97
CA SER A 456 14.27 6.76 27.44
C SER A 456 14.14 6.96 25.94
N TYR A 457 13.76 5.91 25.21
CA TYR A 457 13.61 5.89 23.77
C TYR A 457 12.48 6.82 23.29
N SER A 458 11.33 6.80 23.96
CA SER A 458 10.22 7.72 23.65
C SER A 458 10.60 9.19 23.85
N LEU A 459 11.38 9.51 24.90
CA LEU A 459 11.92 10.86 25.12
C LEU A 459 12.88 11.33 24.02
N LEU A 460 13.58 10.40 23.37
CA LEU A 460 14.53 10.73 22.30
C LEU A 460 13.83 11.04 20.98
N ASN A 461 12.79 10.27 20.66
CA ASN A 461 12.28 10.14 19.30
C ASN A 461 10.85 10.64 19.10
N SER A 462 9.99 10.60 20.12
CA SER A 462 8.55 10.79 19.92
C SER A 462 8.08 12.21 20.27
N TYR A 463 7.07 12.68 19.53
CA TYR A 463 6.36 13.90 19.90
C TYR A 463 5.53 13.69 21.18
N ASN A 464 4.76 12.59 21.21
CA ASN A 464 3.95 12.18 22.35
C ASN A 464 4.70 11.17 23.22
N VAL A 465 5.49 11.68 24.16
CA VAL A 465 6.25 10.85 25.10
C VAL A 465 5.30 9.99 25.94
N ILE A 466 5.52 8.67 25.94
CA ILE A 466 4.76 7.74 26.79
C ILE A 466 4.98 8.10 28.26
N PRO A 467 3.92 8.42 29.02
CA PRO A 467 4.05 8.76 30.43
C PRO A 467 4.63 7.60 31.24
N ALA A 468 5.65 7.87 32.05
CA ALA A 468 6.25 6.85 32.93
C ALA A 468 5.23 6.25 33.94
N ASP A 469 4.15 6.97 34.24
CA ASP A 469 3.06 6.47 35.08
C ASP A 469 2.31 5.32 34.43
N ASN A 470 2.06 5.40 33.11
CA ASN A 470 1.37 4.35 32.36
C ASN A 470 2.23 3.08 32.34
N ILE A 471 3.50 3.21 31.94
CA ILE A 471 4.46 2.08 31.90
C ILE A 471 4.61 1.44 33.29
N ALA A 472 4.65 2.25 34.36
CA ALA A 472 4.76 1.76 35.72
C ALA A 472 3.52 0.95 36.16
N ALA A 473 2.33 1.42 35.80
CA ALA A 473 1.06 0.76 36.09
C ALA A 473 0.96 -0.57 35.35
N ASP A 474 1.21 -0.58 34.04
CA ASP A 474 1.06 -1.76 33.16
C ASP A 474 1.98 -2.91 33.61
N LEU A 475 3.21 -2.60 34.01
CA LEU A 475 4.22 -3.60 34.39
C LEU A 475 4.27 -3.91 35.89
N ALA A 476 3.39 -3.29 36.68
CA ALA A 476 3.39 -3.35 38.15
C ALA A 476 4.81 -3.12 38.72
N ILE A 477 5.42 -1.99 38.36
CA ILE A 477 6.74 -1.56 38.84
C ILE A 477 6.67 -0.15 39.43
N SER A 478 7.63 0.20 40.28
CA SER A 478 7.68 1.57 40.82
C SER A 478 8.18 2.55 39.76
N LYS A 479 7.47 3.68 39.60
CA LYS A 479 7.92 4.84 38.80
C LYS A 479 9.35 5.27 39.15
N ALA A 480 9.70 5.29 40.44
CA ALA A 480 11.04 5.66 40.91
C ALA A 480 12.15 4.77 40.31
N ALA A 481 11.88 3.49 40.09
CA ALA A 481 12.85 2.58 39.48
C ALA A 481 13.07 2.88 37.99
N ILE A 482 12.01 3.27 37.26
CA ILE A 482 12.11 3.71 35.85
C ILE A 482 13.04 4.93 35.78
N TYR A 483 12.79 5.97 36.58
CA TYR A 483 13.63 7.18 36.57
C TYR A 483 15.07 6.93 37.02
N SER A 484 15.28 6.06 38.02
CA SER A 484 16.63 5.69 38.47
C SER A 484 17.43 5.03 37.36
N ASN A 485 16.85 4.06 36.65
CA ASN A 485 17.53 3.36 35.57
C ASN A 485 17.67 4.22 34.31
N ARG A 486 16.68 5.06 33.99
CA ARG A 486 16.77 6.09 32.95
C ARG A 486 17.95 7.02 33.18
N THR A 487 18.14 7.49 34.41
CA THR A 487 19.25 8.38 34.76
C THR A 487 20.60 7.71 34.48
N LYS A 488 20.75 6.43 34.84
CA LYS A 488 21.96 5.65 34.52
C LYS A 488 22.19 5.51 33.03
N LEU A 489 21.13 5.23 32.25
CA LEU A 489 21.20 5.15 30.79
C LEU A 489 21.71 6.50 30.21
N TYR A 490 21.05 7.59 30.59
CA TYR A 490 21.39 8.94 30.13
C TYR A 490 22.82 9.34 30.50
N GLU A 491 23.27 9.07 31.73
CA GLU A 491 24.63 9.42 32.16
C GLU A 491 25.70 8.60 31.44
N LYS A 492 25.49 7.29 31.28
CA LYS A 492 26.50 6.39 30.70
C LYS A 492 26.59 6.49 29.20
N LEU A 493 25.45 6.50 28.52
CA LEU A 493 25.40 6.67 27.07
C LEU A 493 25.52 8.14 26.66
N GLN A 494 25.43 9.08 27.61
CA GLN A 494 25.33 10.51 27.34
C GLN A 494 24.17 10.78 26.38
N LEU A 495 22.95 10.32 26.70
CA LEU A 495 21.81 10.48 25.78
C LEU A 495 21.39 11.95 25.69
N GLN A 496 21.09 12.41 24.48
CA GLN A 496 20.50 13.71 24.19
C GLN A 496 19.34 13.52 23.22
N LYS A 497 18.34 14.41 23.25
CA LYS A 497 17.18 14.33 22.34
C LYS A 497 17.66 14.20 20.88
N PHE A 498 17.03 13.31 20.12
CA PHE A 498 17.42 12.94 18.76
C PHE A 498 18.86 12.39 18.65
N ASP A 499 19.33 11.60 19.62
CA ASP A 499 20.66 10.97 19.57
C ASP A 499 20.76 10.09 18.31
N PRO A 500 21.68 10.39 17.35
CA PRO A 500 21.75 9.72 16.06
C PRO A 500 21.90 8.19 16.14
N ARG A 501 22.53 7.66 17.20
CA ARG A 501 22.73 6.22 17.37
C ARG A 501 21.42 5.44 17.50
N TYR A 502 20.37 6.09 18.01
CA TYR A 502 19.07 5.50 18.31
C TYR A 502 17.92 6.32 17.71
N LEU A 503 18.22 7.09 16.66
CA LEU A 503 17.26 7.94 15.97
C LEU A 503 16.39 7.09 15.06
N ASN A 504 15.07 7.22 15.19
CA ASN A 504 14.11 6.62 14.26
C ASN A 504 13.60 7.65 13.25
N GLU A 505 12.76 7.20 12.32
CA GLU A 505 12.17 8.07 11.29
C GLU A 505 11.39 9.25 11.88
N GLU A 506 10.52 9.01 12.87
CA GLU A 506 9.73 10.06 13.53
C GLU A 506 10.65 11.12 14.16
N GLY A 507 11.62 10.68 14.95
CA GLY A 507 12.59 11.54 15.61
C GLY A 507 13.41 12.33 14.61
N PHE A 508 13.79 11.73 13.48
CA PHE A 508 14.53 12.42 12.44
C PHE A 508 13.68 13.52 11.79
N VAL A 509 12.42 13.23 11.42
CA VAL A 509 11.49 14.24 10.91
C VAL A 509 11.27 15.36 11.93
N LEU A 510 10.99 15.02 13.18
CA LEU A 510 10.76 16.01 14.25
C LEU A 510 11.98 16.91 14.49
N SER A 511 13.19 16.37 14.35
CA SER A 511 14.43 17.14 14.50
C SER A 511 14.57 18.29 13.49
N LEU A 512 13.86 18.22 12.36
CA LEU A 512 13.83 19.31 11.36
C LEU A 512 13.00 20.51 11.81
N PHE A 513 12.08 20.30 12.74
CA PHE A 513 11.09 21.29 13.16
C PHE A 513 11.43 21.95 14.49
N THR A 514 12.21 21.30 15.34
CA THR A 514 12.73 21.82 16.63
C THR A 514 13.99 22.64 16.46
#